data_AF-A0A5J4XKI0-F1
#
_entry.id   AF-A0A5J4XKI0-F1
#
_cell.length_a   1.000
_cell.length_b   1.000
_cell.length_c   1.000
_cell.angle_alpha   90.00
_cell.angle_beta   90.00
_cell.angle_gamma   90.00
#
_symmetry.space_group_name_H-M   'P 1'
#
loop_
_entity.id
_entity.type
_entity.pdbx_description
1 polymer ?
#
loop_
_entity_poly.entity_id
_entity_poly.type
_entity_poly.pdbx_seq_one_letter_code
_entity_poly.pdbx_strand_id
1 'polypeptide(L)'
;LAEDKRAGLQDKISENLNDIDRIKEQLGEQDEFDSSDQVSDHSPSASLMSRYQSVQHQAEQWRNAKAQRLQDFNALQDEICSLKARFGHAIPQPKRLGTKANDMSQAGRQILQLELNNLHAEKAQRERKLDLLLGRLRKACIELDEDDNAAAAAAHPSLQHHRDHLPGHSYTYKSPAKREAAAAAVDLSNATFSALEDQIEGLNEIREYREQRAEELMGVLSSLWEALEVEQEDVDRGIFARLMSGPARLHGKSIQKCMAEVGRLESCKAEVMRRLIKDKWSDVEAVCAASHLLTPAIPPMFDAAVSDTRAPNSGQVSDVLAKVVRQQAEVVDLAEKRAEVLSCIEEFEAVRAECRWLTEYEHDEMRYKGRDANRKLQRSIKAGKQRERVPGLVEQLRQVLTHWQMEHRLPFTYDGFDYREVLDQVATELEQEEELRAQHARDKKQAATMSASKKPPNSASKLRPSLLGGGSSSKGEKTPSRSLMQRMPWGARTPKRSAAESAADFMGVER
;
A
#
# COMPACT_ATOMS: atom_id res chain seq x y z
N LEU A 1 41.54 -92.57 56.08
CA LEU A 1 42.05 -92.16 54.74
C LEU A 1 41.17 -92.61 53.57
N ALA A 2 40.88 -93.91 53.39
CA ALA A 2 40.01 -94.37 52.30
C ALA A 2 38.51 -94.12 52.58
N GLU A 3 38.07 -94.31 53.84
CA GLU A 3 36.70 -94.01 54.27
C GLU A 3 36.40 -92.51 54.27
N ASP A 4 37.33 -91.67 54.72
CA ASP A 4 37.18 -90.20 54.67
C ASP A 4 37.01 -89.69 53.23
N LYS A 5 37.72 -90.29 52.27
CA LYS A 5 37.58 -89.96 50.83
C LYS A 5 36.23 -90.42 50.26
N ARG A 6 35.69 -91.53 50.76
CA ARG A 6 34.37 -92.05 50.36
C ARG A 6 33.25 -91.20 50.92
N ALA A 7 33.30 -90.85 52.20
CA ALA A 7 32.37 -89.94 52.86
C ALA A 7 32.37 -88.56 52.19
N GLY A 8 33.56 -87.99 51.93
CA GLY A 8 33.68 -86.70 51.24
C GLY A 8 33.17 -86.69 49.79
N LEU A 9 33.15 -87.84 49.09
CA LEU A 9 32.50 -87.95 47.78
C LEU A 9 30.98 -88.08 47.89
N GLN A 10 30.46 -88.76 48.92
CA GLN A 10 29.02 -88.86 49.18
C GLN A 10 28.43 -87.50 49.59
N ASP A 11 29.13 -86.73 50.42
CA ASP A 11 28.74 -85.37 50.81
C ASP A 11 28.64 -84.46 49.57
N LYS A 12 29.63 -84.52 48.67
CA LYS A 12 29.62 -83.76 47.41
C LYS A 12 28.52 -84.18 46.44
N ILE A 13 28.15 -85.46 46.43
CA ILE A 13 27.00 -85.94 45.65
C ILE A 13 25.71 -85.35 46.24
N SER A 14 25.53 -85.41 47.56
CA SER A 14 24.36 -84.84 48.24
C SER A 14 24.27 -83.32 48.06
N GLU A 15 25.39 -82.61 48.14
CA GLU A 15 25.45 -81.16 47.92
C GLU A 15 25.03 -80.79 46.49
N ASN A 16 25.53 -81.50 45.46
CA ASN A 16 25.13 -81.24 44.08
C ASN A 16 23.66 -81.61 43.80
N LEU A 17 23.13 -82.68 44.42
CA LEU A 17 21.69 -83.01 44.30
C LEU A 17 20.81 -81.93 44.94
N ASN A 18 21.18 -81.45 46.14
CA ASN A 18 20.49 -80.34 46.80
C ASN A 18 20.56 -79.04 45.97
N ASP A 19 21.69 -78.78 45.28
CA ASP A 19 21.83 -77.63 44.37
C ASP A 19 20.92 -77.79 43.13
N ILE A 20 20.83 -79.00 42.56
CA ILE A 20 19.92 -79.30 41.44
C ILE A 20 18.46 -79.08 41.84
N ASP A 21 18.03 -79.63 42.98
CA ASP A 21 16.64 -79.50 43.44
C ASP A 21 16.28 -78.04 43.73
N ARG A 22 17.22 -77.29 44.33
CA ARG A 22 17.07 -75.85 44.55
C ARG A 22 16.99 -75.06 43.24
N ILE A 23 17.74 -75.45 42.20
CA ILE A 23 17.68 -74.80 40.89
C ILE A 23 16.36 -75.14 40.20
N LYS A 24 15.91 -76.39 40.24
CA LYS A 24 14.61 -76.83 39.69
C LYS A 24 13.44 -76.11 40.34
N GLU A 25 13.45 -75.98 41.67
CA GLU A 25 12.43 -75.22 42.43
C GLU A 25 12.42 -73.74 41.99
N GLN A 26 13.59 -73.13 41.80
CA GLN A 26 13.68 -71.74 41.32
C GLN A 26 13.18 -71.56 39.89
N LEU A 27 13.38 -72.57 39.02
CA LEU A 27 12.91 -72.56 37.64
C LEU A 27 11.44 -73.01 37.50
N GLY A 28 10.83 -73.54 38.56
CA GLY A 28 9.48 -74.09 38.55
C GLY A 28 9.35 -75.41 37.78
N GLU A 29 10.45 -76.12 37.52
CA GLU A 29 10.50 -77.37 36.74
C GLU A 29 10.42 -78.60 37.65
N GLN A 30 9.40 -78.66 38.52
CA GLN A 30 9.23 -79.80 39.44
C GLN A 30 8.57 -81.04 38.79
N ASP A 31 7.85 -80.90 37.66
CA ASP A 31 6.96 -81.98 37.18
C ASP A 31 7.08 -82.40 35.68
N GLU A 32 7.95 -81.80 34.86
CA GLU A 32 7.96 -82.11 33.40
C GLU A 32 9.04 -83.11 32.92
N PHE A 33 9.95 -83.55 33.79
CA PHE A 33 11.04 -84.47 33.40
C PHE A 33 11.01 -85.81 34.14
N ASP A 34 9.82 -86.38 34.35
CA ASP A 34 9.66 -87.74 34.87
C ASP A 34 9.61 -88.80 33.74
N SER A 35 10.27 -88.54 32.59
CA SER A 35 10.14 -89.45 31.43
C SER A 35 11.36 -89.66 30.54
N SER A 36 12.52 -89.03 30.78
CA SER A 36 13.73 -89.38 29.99
C SER A 36 15.04 -89.02 30.66
N ASP A 37 15.24 -89.47 31.89
CA ASP A 37 16.49 -90.09 32.32
C ASP A 37 16.27 -90.58 33.74
N GLN A 38 15.62 -91.74 33.83
CA GLN A 38 15.95 -92.64 34.91
C GLN A 38 17.46 -92.83 34.85
N VAL A 39 18.19 -92.19 35.77
CA VAL A 39 19.43 -92.78 36.24
C VAL A 39 18.99 -94.13 36.75
N SER A 40 19.17 -95.12 35.90
CA SER A 40 19.02 -96.53 36.20
C SER A 40 19.62 -96.74 37.58
N ASP A 41 18.75 -97.02 38.55
CA ASP A 41 19.11 -97.34 39.93
C ASP A 41 19.83 -98.70 40.01
N HIS A 42 20.25 -99.26 38.88
CA HIS A 42 20.85 -100.59 38.76
C HIS A 42 22.05 -100.56 37.81
N SER A 43 23.17 -100.02 38.28
CA SER A 43 24.46 -100.63 37.96
C SER A 43 25.29 -100.74 39.24
N PRO A 44 25.28 -101.91 39.91
CA PRO A 44 26.01 -102.13 41.16
C PRO A 44 27.55 -102.17 40.98
N SER A 45 28.05 -101.76 39.81
CA SER A 45 29.48 -101.70 39.46
C SER A 45 29.96 -100.29 39.06
N ALA A 46 29.13 -99.24 39.13
CA ALA A 46 29.61 -97.89 38.91
C ALA A 46 30.41 -97.43 40.15
N SER A 47 31.68 -97.07 39.94
CA SER A 47 32.49 -96.51 41.03
C SER A 47 31.79 -95.26 41.58
N LEU A 48 31.91 -95.03 42.88
CA LEU A 48 31.34 -93.85 43.55
C LEU A 48 31.80 -92.53 42.88
N MET A 49 32.97 -92.58 42.22
CA MET A 49 33.52 -91.53 41.38
C MET A 49 32.72 -91.31 40.08
N SER A 50 32.27 -92.36 39.40
CA SER A 50 31.43 -92.26 38.19
C SER A 50 30.05 -91.65 38.51
N ARG A 51 29.47 -91.99 39.66
CA ARG A 51 28.21 -91.40 40.14
C ARG A 51 28.39 -89.91 40.46
N TYR A 52 29.50 -89.56 41.12
CA TYR A 52 29.86 -88.16 41.36
C TYR A 52 30.03 -87.38 40.05
N GLN A 53 30.73 -87.92 39.06
CA GLN A 53 30.92 -87.26 37.75
C GLN A 53 29.61 -87.05 36.99
N SER A 54 28.68 -88.01 37.01
CA SER A 54 27.36 -87.86 36.38
C SER A 54 26.53 -86.78 37.07
N VAL A 55 26.46 -86.79 38.40
CA VAL A 55 25.72 -85.79 39.19
C VAL A 55 26.35 -84.40 39.05
N GLN A 56 27.68 -84.33 38.96
CA GLN A 56 28.41 -83.09 38.71
C GLN A 56 28.06 -82.52 37.32
N HIS A 57 28.06 -83.36 36.28
CA HIS A 57 27.69 -82.92 34.93
C HIS A 57 26.25 -82.43 34.87
N GLN A 58 25.32 -83.14 35.52
CA GLN A 58 23.92 -82.72 35.61
C GLN A 58 23.78 -81.39 36.36
N ALA A 59 24.50 -81.20 37.48
CA ALA A 59 24.52 -79.93 38.20
C ALA A 59 25.07 -78.78 37.33
N GLU A 60 26.10 -79.01 36.51
CA GLU A 60 26.60 -78.04 35.53
C GLU A 60 25.57 -77.68 34.47
N GLN A 61 24.82 -78.66 33.94
CA GLN A 61 23.73 -78.42 33.00
C GLN A 61 22.62 -77.54 33.62
N TRP A 62 22.19 -77.83 34.85
CA TRP A 62 21.20 -77.02 35.57
C TRP A 62 21.69 -75.61 35.89
N ARG A 63 22.97 -75.46 36.27
CA ARG A 63 23.60 -74.14 36.46
C ARG A 63 23.61 -73.33 35.16
N ASN A 64 23.93 -73.96 34.03
CA ASN A 64 23.91 -73.32 32.71
C ASN A 64 22.48 -72.94 32.29
N ALA A 65 21.50 -73.83 32.47
CA ALA A 65 20.10 -73.56 32.17
C ALA A 65 19.56 -72.37 32.99
N LYS A 66 19.90 -72.31 34.28
CA LYS A 66 19.58 -71.19 35.15
C LYS A 66 20.24 -69.89 34.71
N ALA A 67 21.53 -69.94 34.33
CA ALA A 67 22.25 -68.77 33.83
C ALA A 67 21.62 -68.23 32.53
N GLN A 68 21.26 -69.12 31.60
CA GLN A 68 20.55 -68.74 30.37
C GLN A 68 19.17 -68.15 30.69
N ARG A 69 18.41 -68.75 31.62
CA ARG A 69 17.10 -68.25 32.03
C ARG A 69 17.17 -66.82 32.57
N LEU A 70 18.17 -66.57 33.41
CA LEU A 70 18.47 -65.28 34.00
C LEU A 70 18.84 -64.25 32.92
N GLN A 71 19.65 -64.66 31.94
CA GLN A 71 20.03 -63.81 30.82
C GLN A 71 18.80 -63.40 30.00
N ASP A 72 17.96 -64.35 29.60
CA ASP A 72 16.74 -64.06 28.83
C ASP A 72 15.79 -63.13 29.59
N PHE A 73 15.63 -63.34 30.90
CA PHE A 73 14.73 -62.53 31.74
C PHE A 73 15.25 -61.10 31.89
N ASN A 74 16.57 -60.94 32.10
CA ASN A 74 17.19 -59.63 32.11
C ASN A 74 17.05 -58.93 30.75
N ALA A 75 17.21 -59.66 29.64
CA ALA A 75 17.01 -59.10 28.30
C ALA A 75 15.57 -58.61 28.08
N LEU A 76 14.56 -59.39 28.51
CA LEU A 76 13.14 -58.98 28.44
C LEU A 76 12.87 -57.74 29.31
N GLN A 77 13.41 -57.70 30.53
CA GLN A 77 13.27 -56.53 31.39
C GLN A 77 13.95 -55.28 30.80
N ASP A 78 15.14 -55.44 30.22
CA ASP A 78 15.88 -54.33 29.59
C ASP A 78 15.09 -53.77 28.39
N GLU A 79 14.46 -54.63 27.57
CA GLU A 79 13.62 -54.21 26.45
C GLU A 79 12.35 -53.48 26.93
N ILE A 80 11.66 -54.01 27.95
CA ILE A 80 10.49 -53.38 28.57
C ILE A 80 10.85 -52.01 29.15
N CYS A 81 11.97 -51.92 29.88
CA CYS A 81 12.45 -50.66 30.44
C CYS A 81 12.79 -49.64 29.34
N SER A 82 13.43 -50.09 28.25
CA SER A 82 13.74 -49.24 27.10
C SER A 82 12.48 -48.69 26.43
N LEU A 83 11.47 -49.53 26.17
CA LEU A 83 10.20 -49.10 25.58
C LEU A 83 9.44 -48.13 26.50
N LYS A 84 9.36 -48.44 27.80
CA LYS A 84 8.72 -47.55 28.80
C LYS A 84 9.41 -46.20 28.89
N ALA A 85 10.75 -46.17 28.89
CA ALA A 85 11.52 -44.93 28.87
C ALA A 85 11.19 -44.09 27.62
N ARG A 86 11.07 -44.73 26.46
CA ARG A 86 10.73 -44.09 25.18
C ARG A 86 9.30 -43.52 25.14
N PHE A 87 8.40 -44.03 25.98
CA PHE A 87 7.05 -43.48 26.15
C PHE A 87 6.97 -42.39 27.23
N GLY A 88 8.10 -42.05 27.86
CA GLY A 88 8.13 -41.11 28.99
C GLY A 88 7.49 -41.66 30.26
N HIS A 89 7.30 -42.99 30.36
CA HIS A 89 6.85 -43.59 31.61
C HIS A 89 7.96 -43.50 32.65
N ALA A 90 7.59 -43.27 33.92
CA ALA A 90 8.54 -43.38 35.02
C ALA A 90 9.20 -44.77 34.94
N ILE A 91 10.53 -44.82 34.95
CA ILE A 91 11.29 -46.06 34.94
C ILE A 91 11.31 -46.56 36.39
N PRO A 92 10.46 -47.51 36.83
CA PRO A 92 10.75 -48.21 38.06
C PRO A 92 12.12 -48.85 37.85
N GLN A 93 13.05 -48.64 38.80
CA GLN A 93 14.38 -49.24 38.68
C GLN A 93 14.21 -50.73 38.32
N PRO A 94 14.95 -51.24 37.32
CA PRO A 94 14.87 -52.63 36.97
C PRO A 94 15.16 -53.40 38.25
N LYS A 95 14.17 -54.16 38.75
CA LYS A 95 14.39 -55.09 39.86
C LYS A 95 15.27 -56.19 39.30
N ARG A 96 16.58 -55.91 39.19
CA ARG A 96 17.58 -56.86 38.71
C ARG A 96 17.48 -58.06 39.63
N LEU A 97 17.18 -59.21 39.03
CA LEU A 97 17.00 -60.47 39.73
C LEU A 97 18.35 -60.92 40.31
N GLY A 98 18.68 -60.38 41.47
CA GLY A 98 19.98 -60.57 42.10
C GLY A 98 19.96 -61.56 43.25
N THR A 99 18.97 -61.51 44.14
CA THR A 99 19.17 -62.14 45.45
C THR A 99 17.85 -62.45 46.15
N LYS A 100 17.56 -63.76 46.22
CA LYS A 100 16.65 -64.43 47.16
C LYS A 100 15.16 -64.14 46.95
N ALA A 101 14.42 -65.21 46.63
CA ALA A 101 12.97 -65.27 46.44
C ALA A 101 12.45 -64.44 45.25
N ASN A 102 12.55 -64.99 44.03
CA ASN A 102 11.74 -64.52 42.91
C ASN A 102 11.46 -65.68 41.95
N ASP A 103 10.24 -65.67 41.44
CA ASP A 103 9.67 -66.66 40.55
C ASP A 103 10.31 -66.57 39.14
N MET A 104 11.32 -67.39 38.87
CA MET A 104 11.91 -67.56 37.52
C MET A 104 11.11 -68.58 36.69
N SER A 105 9.90 -68.92 37.14
CA SER A 105 9.05 -69.89 36.46
C SER A 105 8.72 -69.47 35.04
N GLN A 106 8.29 -70.46 34.29
CA GLN A 106 7.70 -70.26 32.97
C GLN A 106 6.52 -69.27 33.01
N ALA A 107 5.73 -69.25 34.08
CA ALA A 107 4.63 -68.29 34.26
C ALA A 107 5.15 -66.84 34.39
N GLY A 108 6.20 -66.60 35.19
CA GLY A 108 6.84 -65.29 35.30
C GLY A 108 7.38 -64.77 33.97
N ARG A 109 7.97 -65.64 33.16
CA ARG A 109 8.43 -65.29 31.80
C ARG A 109 7.25 -64.97 30.87
N GLN A 110 6.17 -65.76 30.90
CA GLN A 110 4.98 -65.52 30.09
C GLN A 110 4.33 -64.16 30.39
N ILE A 111 4.30 -63.74 31.66
CA ILE A 111 3.79 -62.43 32.06
C ILE A 111 4.62 -61.30 31.43
N LEU A 112 5.95 -61.39 31.50
CA LEU A 112 6.82 -60.38 30.85
C LEU A 112 6.66 -60.37 29.33
N GLN A 113 6.51 -61.54 28.69
CA GLN A 113 6.27 -61.63 27.26
C GLN A 113 4.93 -60.98 26.87
N LEU A 114 3.88 -61.17 27.67
CA LEU A 114 2.59 -60.51 27.46
C LEU A 114 2.72 -58.99 27.60
N GLU A 115 3.42 -58.51 28.64
CA GLU A 115 3.70 -57.09 28.82
C GLU A 115 4.48 -56.49 27.65
N LEU A 116 5.51 -57.19 27.18
CA LEU A 116 6.31 -56.78 26.03
C LEU A 116 5.46 -56.70 24.75
N ASN A 117 4.60 -57.69 24.50
CA ASN A 117 3.67 -57.67 23.37
C ASN A 117 2.71 -56.47 23.43
N ASN A 118 2.20 -56.14 24.62
CA ASN A 118 1.36 -54.97 24.81
C ASN A 118 2.12 -53.66 24.52
N LEU A 119 3.36 -53.54 25.00
CA LEU A 119 4.22 -52.38 24.72
C LEU A 119 4.57 -52.24 23.24
N HIS A 120 4.79 -53.34 22.52
CA HIS A 120 4.98 -53.33 21.07
C HIS A 120 3.72 -52.90 20.32
N ALA A 121 2.53 -53.32 20.76
CA ALA A 121 1.27 -52.85 20.19
C ALA A 121 1.07 -51.34 20.43
N GLU A 122 1.38 -50.87 21.65
CA GLU A 122 1.32 -49.46 22.03
C GLU A 122 2.32 -48.60 21.25
N LYS A 123 3.55 -49.12 21.04
CA LYS A 123 4.56 -48.53 20.16
C LYS A 123 4.00 -48.30 18.76
N ALA A 124 3.44 -49.34 18.15
CA ALA A 124 2.87 -49.25 16.80
C ALA A 124 1.69 -48.26 16.73
N GLN A 125 0.93 -48.09 17.81
CA GLN A 125 -0.13 -47.07 17.89
C GLN A 125 0.46 -45.65 17.99
N ARG A 126 1.48 -45.45 18.82
CA ARG A 126 2.15 -44.16 18.99
C ARG A 126 2.90 -43.71 17.73
N GLU A 127 3.56 -44.63 17.03
CA GLU A 127 4.23 -44.35 15.75
C GLU A 127 3.20 -43.88 14.70
N ARG A 128 2.04 -44.55 14.61
CA ARG A 128 0.93 -44.09 13.76
C ARG A 128 0.42 -42.70 14.14
N LYS A 129 0.33 -42.38 15.44
CA LYS A 129 -0.05 -41.04 15.90
C LYS A 129 0.99 -40.00 15.48
N LEU A 130 2.27 -40.32 15.65
CA LEU A 130 3.38 -39.44 15.26
C LEU A 130 3.33 -39.12 13.76
N ASP A 131 3.17 -40.13 12.91
CA ASP A 131 3.08 -39.97 11.46
C ASP A 131 1.93 -39.05 11.06
N LEU A 132 0.77 -39.19 11.71
CA LEU A 132 -0.38 -38.32 11.47
C LEU A 132 -0.10 -36.86 11.84
N LEU A 133 0.51 -36.62 13.00
CA LEU A 133 0.85 -35.26 13.46
C LEU A 133 1.92 -34.63 12.57
N LEU A 134 2.98 -35.36 12.23
CA LEU A 134 4.02 -34.87 11.31
C LEU A 134 3.44 -34.59 9.91
N GLY A 135 2.50 -35.41 9.43
CA GLY A 135 1.79 -35.15 8.17
C GLY A 135 0.98 -33.86 8.20
N ARG A 136 0.29 -33.57 9.31
CA ARG A 136 -0.45 -32.31 9.52
C ARG A 136 0.48 -31.11 9.60
N LEU A 137 1.55 -31.21 10.41
CA LEU A 137 2.59 -30.19 10.55
C LEU A 137 3.17 -29.83 9.18
N ARG A 138 3.61 -30.84 8.42
CA ARG A 138 4.20 -30.67 7.10
C ARG A 138 3.24 -30.00 6.13
N LYS A 139 1.97 -30.38 6.11
CA LYS A 139 0.96 -29.73 5.26
C LYS A 139 0.86 -28.24 5.57
N ALA A 140 0.76 -27.88 6.86
CA ALA A 140 0.72 -26.49 7.29
C ALA A 140 2.00 -25.74 6.91
N CYS A 141 3.18 -26.33 7.12
CA CYS A 141 4.46 -25.73 6.72
C CYS A 141 4.54 -25.48 5.21
N ILE A 142 4.11 -26.42 4.37
CA ILE A 142 4.10 -26.25 2.90
C ILE A 142 3.18 -25.10 2.48
N GLU A 143 2.00 -24.97 3.09
CA GLU A 143 1.06 -23.88 2.80
C GLU A 143 1.61 -22.49 3.20
N LEU A 144 2.48 -22.44 4.20
CA LEU A 144 3.05 -21.19 4.74
C LEU A 144 4.48 -20.88 4.25
N ASP A 145 5.12 -21.80 3.52
CA ASP A 145 6.55 -21.76 3.17
C ASP A 145 7.49 -21.75 4.39
N GLU A 146 7.14 -22.51 5.42
CA GLU A 146 7.94 -22.69 6.65
C GLU A 146 8.72 -24.02 6.61
N ASP A 147 9.81 -24.10 7.38
CA ASP A 147 10.65 -25.31 7.45
C ASP A 147 10.03 -26.36 8.38
N ASP A 148 9.56 -27.46 7.79
CA ASP A 148 8.94 -28.59 8.49
C ASP A 148 9.90 -29.31 9.44
N ASN A 149 11.20 -29.40 9.11
CA ASN A 149 12.19 -30.02 9.99
C ASN A 149 12.50 -29.15 11.20
N ALA A 150 12.59 -27.82 11.00
CA ALA A 150 12.81 -26.89 12.10
C ALA A 150 11.62 -26.90 13.08
N ALA A 151 10.39 -26.87 12.55
CA ALA A 151 9.18 -26.96 13.36
C ALA A 151 9.09 -28.28 14.15
N ALA A 152 9.41 -29.42 13.51
CA ALA A 152 9.44 -30.71 14.19
C ALA A 152 10.55 -30.80 15.26
N ALA A 153 11.74 -30.26 14.98
CA ALA A 153 12.86 -30.22 15.92
C ALA A 153 12.58 -29.35 17.15
N ALA A 154 11.78 -28.28 16.98
CA ALA A 154 11.34 -27.43 18.08
C ALA A 154 10.42 -28.17 19.06
N ALA A 155 9.60 -29.11 18.57
CA ALA A 155 8.80 -29.98 19.43
C ALA A 155 9.68 -31.00 20.18
N HIS A 156 10.61 -31.66 19.49
CA HIS A 156 11.63 -32.49 20.13
C HIS A 156 12.86 -32.69 19.23
N PRO A 157 14.12 -32.61 19.74
CA PRO A 157 15.33 -32.76 18.93
C PRO A 157 15.45 -34.08 18.16
N SER A 158 14.86 -35.17 18.69
CA SER A 158 14.86 -36.47 17.99
C SER A 158 14.06 -36.48 16.68
N LEU A 159 13.23 -35.45 16.43
CA LEU A 159 12.44 -35.31 15.21
C LEU A 159 13.14 -34.50 14.10
N GLN A 160 14.36 -33.98 14.35
CA GLN A 160 15.10 -33.15 13.39
C GLN A 160 15.31 -33.82 12.01
N HIS A 161 15.33 -35.15 11.97
CA HIS A 161 15.54 -35.94 10.76
C HIS A 161 14.35 -36.84 10.40
N HIS A 162 13.14 -36.51 10.87
CA HIS A 162 11.95 -37.33 10.61
C HIS A 162 11.70 -37.57 9.10
N ARG A 163 12.10 -36.61 8.24
CA ARG A 163 12.04 -36.73 6.77
C ARG A 163 12.87 -37.85 6.16
N ASP A 164 13.99 -38.25 6.80
CA ASP A 164 14.86 -39.30 6.28
C ASP A 164 14.22 -40.70 6.34
N HIS A 165 13.13 -40.83 7.09
CA HIS A 165 12.40 -42.08 7.31
C HIS A 165 11.19 -42.25 6.37
N LEU A 166 10.79 -41.22 5.63
CA LEU A 166 9.66 -41.26 4.69
C LEU A 166 10.05 -41.87 3.33
N PRO A 167 9.21 -42.74 2.74
CA PRO A 167 9.43 -43.28 1.40
C PRO A 167 9.56 -42.16 0.35
N GLY A 168 10.65 -42.16 -0.43
CA GLY A 168 10.84 -41.26 -1.57
C GLY A 168 11.47 -39.89 -1.29
N HIS A 169 11.91 -39.58 -0.06
CA HIS A 169 12.49 -38.25 0.29
C HIS A 169 13.89 -38.29 0.91
N SER A 170 14.55 -39.44 0.91
CA SER A 170 15.93 -39.55 1.38
C SER A 170 16.91 -39.19 0.27
N TYR A 171 17.40 -37.95 0.31
CA TYR A 171 18.51 -37.48 -0.53
C TYR A 171 19.88 -37.86 0.05
N THR A 172 19.91 -38.44 1.26
CA THR A 172 21.13 -38.86 1.93
C THR A 172 21.30 -40.37 1.79
N TYR A 173 22.43 -40.81 1.23
CA TYR A 173 22.89 -42.21 1.20
C TYR A 173 23.19 -42.73 2.63
N LYS A 174 22.20 -42.69 3.54
CA LYS A 174 22.33 -43.27 4.88
C LYS A 174 22.05 -44.76 4.79
N SER A 175 23.02 -45.56 5.26
CA SER A 175 22.91 -47.01 5.40
C SER A 175 21.61 -47.40 6.13
N PRO A 176 20.91 -48.48 5.74
CA PRO A 176 19.69 -48.96 6.39
C PRO A 176 19.86 -49.11 7.92
N ALA A 177 21.03 -49.57 8.37
CA ALA A 177 21.35 -49.74 9.79
C ALA A 177 21.35 -48.40 10.55
N LYS A 178 21.71 -47.30 9.88
CA LYS A 178 21.72 -45.95 10.47
C LYS A 178 20.32 -45.32 10.50
N ARG A 179 19.43 -45.74 9.58
CA ARG A 179 18.00 -45.38 9.62
C ARG A 179 17.28 -46.07 10.78
N GLU A 180 17.53 -47.36 11.01
CA GLU A 180 16.94 -48.09 12.13
C GLU A 180 17.43 -47.55 13.49
N ALA A 181 18.72 -47.23 13.62
CA ALA A 181 19.26 -46.64 14.85
C ALA A 181 18.67 -45.25 15.14
N ALA A 182 18.42 -44.44 14.11
CA ALA A 182 17.78 -43.13 14.26
C ALA A 182 16.28 -43.23 14.55
N ALA A 183 15.57 -44.19 13.92
CA ALA A 183 14.16 -44.47 14.20
C ALA A 183 13.95 -45.05 15.61
N ALA A 184 14.93 -45.82 16.11
CA ALA A 184 14.93 -46.32 17.48
C ALA A 184 15.09 -45.20 18.54
N ALA A 185 15.67 -44.06 18.16
CA ALA A 185 15.92 -42.91 19.02
C ALA A 185 14.82 -41.82 19.00
N VAL A 186 13.74 -42.03 18.23
CA VAL A 186 12.60 -41.10 18.21
C VAL A 186 11.85 -41.20 19.53
N ASP A 187 11.56 -40.04 20.11
CA ASP A 187 10.81 -39.96 21.36
C ASP A 187 9.32 -40.12 21.07
N LEU A 188 8.65 -40.99 21.83
CA LEU A 188 7.22 -41.28 21.69
C LEU A 188 6.48 -40.93 22.98
N SER A 189 7.00 -39.97 23.75
CA SER A 189 6.34 -39.51 24.96
C SER A 189 5.10 -38.67 24.65
N ASN A 190 4.17 -38.63 25.61
CA ASN A 190 3.01 -37.73 25.52
C ASN A 190 3.43 -36.25 25.49
N ALA A 191 4.59 -35.90 26.07
CA ALA A 191 5.12 -34.55 26.03
C ALA A 191 5.50 -34.13 24.59
N THR A 192 6.15 -35.02 23.83
CA THR A 192 6.47 -34.77 22.42
C THR A 192 5.22 -34.65 21.56
N PHE A 193 4.18 -35.46 21.82
CA PHE A 193 2.91 -35.31 21.12
C PHE A 193 2.21 -33.99 21.43
N SER A 194 2.18 -33.58 22.70
CA SER A 194 1.62 -32.28 23.11
C SER A 194 2.38 -31.14 22.42
N ALA A 195 3.71 -31.17 22.46
CA ALA A 195 4.53 -30.14 21.83
C ALA A 195 4.31 -30.07 20.31
N LEU A 196 4.13 -31.20 19.63
CA LEU A 196 3.77 -31.22 18.20
C LEU A 196 2.37 -30.66 17.95
N GLU A 197 1.40 -30.97 18.80
CA GLU A 197 0.04 -30.41 18.73
C GLU A 197 0.10 -28.88 18.91
N ASP A 198 0.87 -28.37 19.87
CA ASP A 198 1.10 -26.95 20.10
C ASP A 198 1.79 -26.27 18.90
N GLN A 199 2.79 -26.91 18.28
CA GLN A 199 3.43 -26.38 17.06
C GLN A 199 2.45 -26.31 15.88
N ILE A 200 1.58 -27.31 15.73
CA ILE A 200 0.55 -27.31 14.68
C ILE A 200 -0.47 -26.20 14.94
N GLU A 201 -0.87 -25.98 16.18
CA GLU A 201 -1.78 -24.89 16.55
C GLU A 201 -1.17 -23.53 16.25
N GLY A 202 0.08 -23.27 16.66
CA GLY A 202 0.79 -22.03 16.32
C GLY A 202 0.93 -21.79 14.81
N LEU A 203 1.14 -22.84 14.01
CA LEU A 203 1.12 -22.71 12.53
C LEU A 203 -0.27 -22.35 12.01
N ASN A 204 -1.36 -22.87 12.60
CA ASN A 204 -2.72 -22.48 12.21
C ASN A 204 -3.02 -21.03 12.57
N GLU A 205 -2.54 -20.54 13.72
CA GLU A 205 -2.66 -19.11 14.08
C GLU A 205 -1.93 -18.21 13.05
N ILE A 206 -0.71 -18.59 12.66
CA ILE A 206 0.03 -17.88 11.61
C ILE A 206 -0.75 -17.93 10.29
N ARG A 207 -1.35 -19.07 9.96
CA ARG A 207 -2.17 -19.24 8.74
C ARG A 207 -3.36 -18.29 8.74
N GLU A 208 -4.14 -18.25 9.81
CA GLU A 208 -5.30 -17.36 9.94
C GLU A 208 -4.89 -15.89 9.86
N TYR A 209 -3.84 -15.50 10.58
CA TYR A 209 -3.29 -14.15 10.53
C TYR A 209 -2.88 -13.74 9.11
N ARG A 210 -2.15 -14.61 8.41
CA ARG A 210 -1.68 -14.34 7.04
C ARG A 210 -2.82 -14.34 6.03
N GLU A 211 -3.87 -15.12 6.25
CA GLU A 211 -5.07 -15.15 5.41
C GLU A 211 -5.83 -13.83 5.52
N GLN A 212 -6.11 -13.36 6.72
CA GLN A 212 -6.70 -12.04 6.95
C GLN A 212 -5.82 -10.93 6.33
N ARG A 213 -4.51 -10.98 6.57
CA ARG A 213 -3.59 -9.99 6.03
C ARG A 213 -3.57 -9.98 4.50
N ALA A 214 -3.71 -11.13 3.87
CA ALA A 214 -3.74 -11.25 2.43
C ALA A 214 -5.01 -10.63 1.83
N GLU A 215 -6.16 -10.84 2.47
CA GLU A 215 -7.43 -10.22 2.08
C GLU A 215 -7.38 -8.69 2.22
N GLU A 216 -6.87 -8.18 3.34
CA GLU A 216 -6.68 -6.75 3.57
C GLU A 216 -5.80 -6.12 2.48
N LEU A 217 -4.66 -6.73 2.18
CA LEU A 217 -3.74 -6.23 1.16
C LEU A 217 -4.40 -6.23 -0.22
N MET A 218 -5.19 -7.24 -0.56
CA MET A 218 -5.93 -7.25 -1.82
C MET A 218 -7.00 -6.16 -1.89
N GLY A 219 -7.69 -5.89 -0.79
CA GLY A 219 -8.62 -4.76 -0.70
C GLY A 219 -7.91 -3.42 -0.94
N VAL A 220 -6.78 -3.20 -0.26
CA VAL A 220 -5.97 -1.98 -0.41
C VAL A 220 -5.43 -1.84 -1.84
N LEU A 221 -4.81 -2.89 -2.39
CA LEU A 221 -4.30 -2.88 -3.77
C LEU A 221 -5.41 -2.58 -4.78
N SER A 222 -6.58 -3.20 -4.65
CA SER A 222 -7.72 -2.93 -5.53
C SER A 222 -8.15 -1.48 -5.46
N SER A 223 -8.28 -0.91 -4.25
CA SER A 223 -8.63 0.50 -4.07
C SER A 223 -7.57 1.46 -4.65
N LEU A 224 -6.28 1.11 -4.57
CA LEU A 224 -5.20 1.91 -5.12
C LEU A 224 -5.16 1.83 -6.64
N TRP A 225 -5.37 0.66 -7.23
CA TRP A 225 -5.49 0.50 -8.68
C TRP A 225 -6.68 1.28 -9.23
N GLU A 226 -7.83 1.27 -8.54
CA GLU A 226 -8.99 2.09 -8.91
C GLU A 226 -8.69 3.59 -8.81
N ALA A 227 -8.09 4.04 -7.69
CA ALA A 227 -7.77 5.45 -7.48
C ALA A 227 -6.68 5.99 -8.43
N LEU A 228 -5.81 5.11 -8.93
CA LEU A 228 -4.76 5.43 -9.90
C LEU A 228 -5.17 5.09 -11.34
N GLU A 229 -6.41 4.65 -11.56
CA GLU A 229 -6.94 4.27 -12.87
C GLU A 229 -6.08 3.23 -13.61
N VAL A 230 -5.47 2.30 -12.86
CA VAL A 230 -4.66 1.21 -13.43
C VAL A 230 -5.56 0.22 -14.15
N GLU A 231 -5.30 0.00 -15.44
CA GLU A 231 -6.08 -0.88 -16.30
C GLU A 231 -6.15 -2.32 -15.76
N GLN A 232 -7.22 -3.04 -16.07
CA GLN A 232 -7.38 -4.45 -15.66
C GLN A 232 -6.40 -5.38 -16.36
N GLU A 233 -5.96 -5.01 -17.57
CA GLU A 233 -4.99 -5.76 -18.39
C GLU A 233 -3.54 -5.48 -18.00
N ASP A 234 -3.30 -4.60 -17.03
CA ASP A 234 -1.96 -4.30 -16.53
C ASP A 234 -1.27 -5.56 -15.99
N VAL A 235 -0.04 -5.76 -16.45
CA VAL A 235 0.73 -6.97 -16.18
C VAL A 235 1.06 -7.09 -14.69
N ASP A 236 1.44 -5.98 -14.05
CA ASP A 236 1.82 -5.97 -12.64
C ASP A 236 0.60 -6.22 -11.76
N ARG A 237 -0.53 -5.55 -12.04
CA ARG A 237 -1.83 -5.83 -11.39
C ARG A 237 -2.18 -7.31 -11.48
N GLY A 238 -2.07 -7.91 -12.67
CA GLY A 238 -2.34 -9.33 -12.89
C GLY A 238 -1.36 -10.26 -12.16
N ILE A 239 -0.10 -9.86 -11.97
CA ILE A 239 0.89 -10.61 -11.19
C ILE A 239 0.50 -10.60 -9.70
N PHE A 240 0.23 -9.42 -9.12
CA PHE A 240 -0.11 -9.30 -7.70
C PHE A 240 -1.47 -9.93 -7.36
N ALA A 241 -2.47 -9.80 -8.23
CA ALA A 241 -3.76 -10.49 -8.05
C ALA A 241 -3.58 -12.01 -8.01
N ARG A 242 -2.81 -12.58 -8.95
CA ARG A 242 -2.50 -14.02 -8.96
C ARG A 242 -1.67 -14.45 -7.77
N LEU A 243 -0.75 -13.61 -7.29
CA LEU A 243 0.07 -13.89 -6.12
C LEU A 243 -0.81 -14.06 -4.87
N MET A 244 -1.88 -13.27 -4.75
CA MET A 244 -2.76 -13.26 -3.58
C MET A 244 -3.97 -14.20 -3.69
N SER A 245 -4.35 -14.63 -4.89
CA SER A 245 -5.34 -15.69 -5.08
C SER A 245 -4.71 -17.09 -5.25
N GLY A 246 -3.39 -17.15 -5.36
CA GLY A 246 -2.65 -18.38 -5.65
C GLY A 246 -2.25 -19.22 -4.43
N PRO A 247 -1.54 -20.33 -4.66
CA PRO A 247 -1.05 -21.20 -3.58
C PRO A 247 -0.03 -20.52 -2.67
N ALA A 248 0.73 -19.56 -3.21
CA ALA A 248 1.75 -18.83 -2.47
C ALA A 248 1.23 -17.63 -1.66
N ARG A 249 -0.10 -17.42 -1.57
CA ARG A 249 -0.69 -16.23 -0.94
C ARG A 249 -0.32 -16.06 0.54
N LEU A 250 -0.14 -17.17 1.25
CA LEU A 250 0.19 -17.20 2.67
C LEU A 250 1.70 -17.28 2.95
N HIS A 251 2.52 -17.28 1.90
CA HIS A 251 3.97 -17.25 2.09
C HIS A 251 4.37 -15.86 2.60
N GLY A 252 5.24 -15.80 3.62
CA GLY A 252 5.69 -14.53 4.17
C GLY A 252 6.31 -13.60 3.11
N LYS A 253 7.08 -14.17 2.16
CA LYS A 253 7.69 -13.42 1.04
C LYS A 253 6.65 -12.80 0.11
N SER A 254 5.52 -13.46 -0.13
CA SER A 254 4.44 -12.95 -0.98
C SER A 254 3.76 -11.74 -0.34
N ILE A 255 3.43 -11.85 0.95
CA ILE A 255 2.86 -10.75 1.74
C ILE A 255 3.81 -9.53 1.73
N GLN A 256 5.11 -9.74 1.95
CA GLN A 256 6.11 -8.67 1.91
C GLN A 256 6.19 -7.98 0.54
N LYS A 257 6.14 -8.74 -0.55
CA LYS A 257 6.10 -8.17 -1.91
C LYS A 257 4.86 -7.31 -2.13
N CYS A 258 3.69 -7.77 -1.70
CA CYS A 258 2.46 -6.99 -1.81
C CYS A 258 2.48 -5.73 -0.94
N MET A 259 3.04 -5.80 0.28
CA MET A 259 3.22 -4.61 1.12
C MET A 259 4.15 -3.58 0.48
N ALA A 260 5.25 -4.02 -0.14
CA ALA A 260 6.15 -3.13 -0.88
C ALA A 260 5.44 -2.48 -2.07
N GLU A 261 4.60 -3.22 -2.78
CA GLU A 261 3.81 -2.69 -3.90
C GLU A 261 2.76 -1.67 -3.43
N VAL A 262 2.08 -1.92 -2.30
CA VAL A 262 1.20 -0.92 -1.68
C VAL A 262 1.97 0.37 -1.42
N GLY A 263 3.16 0.30 -0.80
CA GLY A 263 3.99 1.48 -0.56
C GLY A 263 4.42 2.21 -1.84
N ARG A 264 4.72 1.47 -2.92
CA ARG A 264 5.02 2.03 -4.24
C ARG A 264 3.81 2.76 -4.82
N LEU A 265 2.63 2.15 -4.79
CA LEU A 265 1.38 2.74 -5.29
C LEU A 265 0.95 3.96 -4.47
N GLU A 266 1.09 3.93 -3.14
CA GLU A 266 0.86 5.10 -2.29
C GLU A 266 1.78 6.27 -2.64
N SER A 267 3.05 5.97 -2.95
CA SER A 267 4.00 6.98 -3.43
C SER A 267 3.57 7.57 -4.77
N CYS A 268 3.12 6.74 -5.73
CA CYS A 268 2.55 7.19 -7.00
C CYS A 268 1.30 8.05 -6.78
N LYS A 269 0.39 7.66 -5.89
CA LYS A 269 -0.81 8.44 -5.55
C LYS A 269 -0.44 9.81 -5.00
N ALA A 270 0.55 9.87 -4.12
CA ALA A 270 1.05 11.14 -3.59
C ALA A 270 1.64 12.03 -4.70
N GLU A 271 2.37 11.47 -5.68
CA GLU A 271 2.87 12.23 -6.85
C GLU A 271 1.74 12.78 -7.72
N VAL A 272 0.69 11.98 -7.96
CA VAL A 272 -0.49 12.46 -8.71
C VAL A 272 -1.15 13.61 -7.97
N MET A 273 -1.38 13.48 -6.65
CA MET A 273 -1.94 14.54 -5.83
C MET A 273 -1.06 15.80 -5.83
N ARG A 274 0.27 15.65 -5.81
CA ARG A 274 1.22 16.78 -5.92
C ARG A 274 1.04 17.56 -7.21
N ARG A 275 0.98 16.85 -8.33
CA ARG A 275 0.74 17.49 -9.63
C ARG A 275 -0.59 18.23 -9.64
N LEU A 276 -1.65 17.59 -9.14
CA LEU A 276 -2.96 18.22 -9.03
C LEU A 276 -2.95 19.47 -8.16
N ILE A 277 -2.21 19.49 -7.04
CA ILE A 277 -2.05 20.70 -6.23
C ILE A 277 -1.42 21.84 -7.05
N LYS A 278 -0.32 21.56 -7.76
CA LYS A 278 0.37 22.55 -8.62
C LYS A 278 -0.56 23.09 -9.70
N ASP A 279 -1.23 22.20 -10.42
CA ASP A 279 -2.13 22.56 -11.53
C ASP A 279 -3.32 23.40 -11.02
N LYS A 280 -3.97 22.94 -9.94
CA LYS A 280 -5.12 23.62 -9.34
C LYS A 280 -4.76 24.98 -8.75
N TRP A 281 -3.56 25.11 -8.16
CA TRP A 281 -3.08 26.40 -7.68
C TRP A 281 -2.78 27.37 -8.82
N SER A 282 -2.18 26.88 -9.92
CA SER A 282 -1.99 27.69 -11.13
C SER A 282 -3.33 28.14 -11.72
N ASP A 283 -4.37 27.30 -11.68
CA ASP A 283 -5.72 27.70 -12.09
C ASP A 283 -6.27 28.81 -11.20
N VAL A 284 -6.08 28.73 -9.88
CA VAL A 284 -6.48 29.78 -8.93
C VAL A 284 -5.80 31.10 -9.27
N GLU A 285 -4.48 31.09 -9.48
CA GLU A 285 -3.71 32.29 -9.87
C GLU A 285 -4.20 32.86 -11.20
N ALA A 286 -4.50 32.01 -12.19
CA ALA A 286 -5.00 32.44 -13.48
C ALA A 286 -6.41 33.08 -13.40
N VAL A 287 -7.32 32.48 -12.62
CA VAL A 287 -8.66 33.05 -12.40
C VAL A 287 -8.56 34.34 -11.61
N CYS A 288 -7.72 34.39 -10.57
CA CYS A 288 -7.50 35.61 -9.80
C CYS A 288 -7.01 36.75 -10.69
N ALA A 289 -5.99 36.49 -11.53
CA ALA A 289 -5.46 37.48 -12.46
C ALA A 289 -6.50 37.92 -13.51
N ALA A 290 -7.29 36.99 -14.06
CA ALA A 290 -8.32 37.31 -15.05
C ALA A 290 -9.50 38.09 -14.45
N SER A 291 -9.81 37.91 -13.17
CA SER A 291 -10.91 38.57 -12.48
C SER A 291 -10.48 39.74 -11.57
N HIS A 292 -9.23 40.16 -11.68
CA HIS A 292 -8.63 41.24 -10.88
C HIS A 292 -8.81 41.05 -9.37
N LEU A 293 -8.75 39.79 -8.91
CA LEU A 293 -8.81 39.38 -7.52
C LEU A 293 -7.41 39.24 -6.94
N LEU A 294 -7.26 39.54 -5.65
CA LEU A 294 -6.04 39.20 -4.93
C LEU A 294 -5.96 37.69 -4.72
N THR A 295 -4.80 37.10 -5.02
CA THR A 295 -4.56 35.67 -4.78
C THR A 295 -4.76 35.33 -3.31
N PRO A 296 -5.51 34.27 -2.97
CA PRO A 296 -5.72 33.87 -1.59
C PRO A 296 -4.39 33.46 -0.92
N ALA A 297 -4.38 33.44 0.41
CA ALA A 297 -3.22 32.95 1.16
C ALA A 297 -2.94 31.48 0.84
N ILE A 298 -1.66 31.18 0.60
CA ILE A 298 -1.18 29.82 0.35
C ILE A 298 -1.54 28.92 1.54
N PRO A 299 -2.11 27.72 1.31
CA PRO A 299 -2.41 26.79 2.39
C PRO A 299 -1.21 26.46 3.28
N PRO A 300 -1.41 26.26 4.58
CA PRO A 300 -0.35 25.73 5.45
C PRO A 300 0.18 24.40 4.91
N MET A 301 1.49 24.21 4.97
CA MET A 301 2.21 23.03 4.46
C MET A 301 2.19 22.84 2.93
N PHE A 302 1.72 23.83 2.16
CA PHE A 302 1.72 23.77 0.70
C PHE A 302 3.12 23.48 0.14
N ASP A 303 4.14 24.25 0.54
CA ASP A 303 5.51 24.05 0.06
C ASP A 303 6.04 22.64 0.37
N ALA A 304 5.73 22.12 1.55
CA ALA A 304 6.12 20.77 1.95
C ALA A 304 5.37 19.70 1.15
N ALA A 305 4.10 19.93 0.81
CA ALA A 305 3.33 19.01 -0.01
C ALA A 305 3.81 19.01 -1.46
N VAL A 306 4.24 20.16 -1.97
CA VAL A 306 4.62 20.39 -3.37
C VAL A 306 6.11 20.08 -3.65
N SER A 307 6.94 20.03 -2.60
CA SER A 307 8.37 19.73 -2.67
C SER A 307 8.66 18.26 -2.95
N ASP A 308 9.66 18.00 -3.80
CA ASP A 308 10.11 16.66 -4.20
C ASP A 308 11.08 16.01 -3.18
N THR A 309 11.52 16.76 -2.16
CA THR A 309 12.65 16.37 -1.29
C THR A 309 12.29 15.48 -0.11
N ARG A 310 11.01 15.28 0.18
CA ARG A 310 10.54 14.45 1.30
C ARG A 310 9.40 13.60 0.79
N ALA A 311 9.46 12.28 0.99
CA ALA A 311 8.30 11.41 0.80
C ALA A 311 7.22 11.90 1.77
N PRO A 312 6.23 12.67 1.32
CA PRO A 312 5.23 13.20 2.23
C PRO A 312 4.31 12.04 2.58
N ASN A 313 3.78 12.01 3.80
CA ASN A 313 2.73 11.05 4.07
C ASN A 313 1.55 11.38 3.12
N SER A 314 0.93 10.35 2.52
CA SER A 314 -0.14 10.57 1.55
C SER A 314 -1.31 11.37 2.14
N GLY A 315 -1.50 11.31 3.46
CA GLY A 315 -2.52 12.06 4.19
C GLY A 315 -2.31 13.59 4.12
N GLN A 316 -1.10 14.09 4.40
CA GLN A 316 -0.80 15.53 4.36
C GLN A 316 -0.98 16.12 2.96
N VAL A 317 -0.58 15.38 1.92
CA VAL A 317 -0.78 15.83 0.53
C VAL A 317 -2.29 15.90 0.21
N SER A 318 -3.05 14.89 0.64
CA SER A 318 -4.51 14.87 0.47
C SER A 318 -5.19 16.05 1.17
N ASP A 319 -4.77 16.39 2.40
CA ASP A 319 -5.33 17.51 3.16
C ASP A 319 -5.05 18.86 2.49
N VAL A 320 -3.84 19.05 1.97
CA VAL A 320 -3.47 20.26 1.21
C VAL A 320 -4.28 20.35 -0.08
N LEU A 321 -4.38 19.25 -0.84
CA LEU A 321 -5.19 19.21 -2.06
C LEU A 321 -6.65 19.59 -1.78
N ALA A 322 -7.26 19.06 -0.71
CA ALA A 322 -8.63 19.39 -0.33
C ALA A 322 -8.81 20.87 0.04
N LYS A 323 -7.78 21.54 0.59
CA LYS A 323 -7.80 22.98 0.86
C LYS A 323 -7.70 23.79 -0.44
N VAL A 324 -6.78 23.42 -1.33
CA VAL A 324 -6.60 24.10 -2.63
C VAL A 324 -7.87 23.98 -3.48
N VAL A 325 -8.49 22.81 -3.53
CA VAL A 325 -9.75 22.60 -4.27
C VAL A 325 -10.88 23.47 -3.71
N ARG A 326 -10.97 23.63 -2.38
CA ARG A 326 -11.96 24.53 -1.77
C ARG A 326 -11.69 25.99 -2.11
N GLN A 327 -10.44 26.44 -2.01
CA GLN A 327 -10.07 27.80 -2.41
C GLN A 327 -10.33 28.05 -3.89
N GLN A 328 -10.10 27.05 -4.76
CA GLN A 328 -10.45 27.14 -6.17
C GLN A 328 -11.94 27.38 -6.37
N ALA A 329 -12.80 26.59 -5.72
CA ALA A 329 -14.25 26.78 -5.82
C ALA A 329 -14.66 28.19 -5.35
N GLU A 330 -14.15 28.66 -4.21
CA GLU A 330 -14.45 29.99 -3.68
C GLU A 330 -14.02 31.12 -4.63
N VAL A 331 -12.82 31.01 -5.24
CA VAL A 331 -12.32 32.00 -6.21
C VAL A 331 -13.13 31.99 -7.50
N VAL A 332 -13.48 30.80 -8.02
CA VAL A 332 -14.31 30.67 -9.23
C VAL A 332 -15.70 31.26 -9.00
N ASP A 333 -16.35 30.93 -7.88
CA ASP A 333 -17.67 31.46 -7.53
C ASP A 333 -17.64 33.00 -7.39
N LEU A 334 -16.57 33.56 -6.83
CA LEU A 334 -16.40 35.00 -6.71
C LEU A 334 -16.11 35.67 -8.05
N ALA A 335 -15.28 35.04 -8.89
CA ALA A 335 -14.99 35.51 -10.24
C ALA A 335 -16.26 35.59 -11.10
N GLU A 336 -17.14 34.58 -11.03
CA GLU A 336 -18.43 34.58 -11.74
C GLU A 336 -19.33 35.75 -11.31
N LYS A 337 -19.42 36.02 -10.01
CA LYS A 337 -20.19 37.16 -9.49
C LYS A 337 -19.64 38.50 -9.98
N ARG A 338 -18.32 38.61 -10.12
CA ARG A 338 -17.64 39.84 -10.59
C ARG A 338 -17.79 40.10 -12.08
N ALA A 339 -18.22 39.12 -12.87
CA ALA A 339 -18.22 39.20 -14.32
C ALA A 339 -19.04 40.39 -14.86
N GLU A 340 -20.18 40.71 -14.23
CA GLU A 340 -21.01 41.85 -14.64
C GLU A 340 -20.28 43.19 -14.40
N VAL A 341 -19.70 43.37 -13.21
CA VAL A 341 -18.96 44.59 -12.86
C VAL A 341 -17.74 44.75 -13.77
N LEU A 342 -16.98 43.67 -13.99
CA LEU A 342 -15.82 43.68 -14.87
C LEU A 342 -16.20 44.01 -16.32
N SER A 343 -17.31 43.48 -16.83
CA SER A 343 -17.79 43.83 -18.17
C SER A 343 -18.12 45.32 -18.31
N CYS A 344 -18.69 45.95 -17.27
CA CYS A 344 -18.90 47.41 -17.28
C CYS A 344 -17.58 48.19 -17.22
N ILE A 345 -16.60 47.70 -16.46
CA ILE A 345 -15.26 48.31 -16.37
C ILE A 345 -14.54 48.23 -17.74
N GLU A 346 -14.57 47.07 -18.39
CA GLU A 346 -13.98 46.86 -19.70
C GLU A 346 -14.60 47.78 -20.76
N GLU A 347 -15.93 47.92 -20.76
CA GLU A 347 -16.62 48.84 -21.66
C GLU A 347 -16.17 50.29 -21.43
N PHE A 348 -16.09 50.71 -20.16
CA PHE A 348 -15.65 52.04 -19.80
C PHE A 348 -14.20 52.32 -20.22
N GLU A 349 -13.27 51.40 -19.93
CA GLU A 349 -11.87 51.55 -20.32
C GLU A 349 -11.69 51.53 -21.85
N ALA A 350 -12.47 50.75 -22.59
CA ALA A 350 -12.46 50.77 -24.05
C ALA A 350 -12.91 52.14 -24.61
N VAL A 351 -13.96 52.73 -24.02
CA VAL A 351 -14.42 54.07 -24.36
C VAL A 351 -13.37 55.13 -24.00
N ARG A 352 -12.72 55.02 -22.83
CA ARG A 352 -11.61 55.92 -22.43
C ARG A 352 -10.43 55.82 -23.38
N ALA A 353 -10.06 54.62 -23.83
CA ALA A 353 -9.00 54.43 -24.80
C ALA A 353 -9.31 55.11 -26.14
N GLU A 354 -10.55 55.01 -26.64
CA GLU A 354 -10.97 55.75 -27.84
C GLU A 354 -10.96 57.27 -27.61
N CYS A 355 -11.28 57.75 -26.40
CA CYS A 355 -11.19 59.18 -26.06
C CYS A 355 -9.74 59.67 -26.04
N ARG A 356 -8.80 58.91 -25.47
CA ARG A 356 -7.36 59.22 -25.50
C ARG A 356 -6.85 59.31 -26.94
N TRP A 357 -7.21 58.32 -27.78
CA TRP A 357 -6.90 58.34 -29.20
C TRP A 357 -7.46 59.58 -29.91
N LEU A 358 -8.68 60.01 -29.58
CA LEU A 358 -9.28 61.23 -30.12
C LEU A 358 -8.52 62.47 -29.67
N THR A 359 -8.13 62.57 -28.41
CA THR A 359 -7.31 63.68 -27.90
C THR A 359 -5.99 63.74 -28.68
N GLU A 360 -5.29 62.63 -28.87
CA GLU A 360 -4.06 62.57 -29.68
C GLU A 360 -4.30 63.01 -31.14
N TYR A 361 -5.39 62.53 -31.76
CA TYR A 361 -5.77 62.94 -33.11
C TYR A 361 -6.13 64.43 -33.21
N GLU A 362 -6.74 65.00 -32.16
CA GLU A 362 -7.08 66.42 -32.09
C GLU A 362 -5.83 67.32 -32.00
N HIS A 363 -4.72 66.81 -31.45
CA HIS A 363 -3.43 67.51 -31.34
C HIS A 363 -2.51 67.33 -32.56
N ASP A 364 -2.76 66.34 -33.43
CA ASP A 364 -1.96 66.10 -34.63
C ASP A 364 -2.19 67.18 -35.72
N GLU A 365 -1.17 68.00 -36.01
CA GLU A 365 -1.23 69.05 -37.03
C GLU A 365 -1.34 68.51 -38.47
N MET A 366 -0.90 67.26 -38.70
CA MET A 366 -0.90 66.61 -40.01
C MET A 366 -2.13 65.71 -40.22
N ARG A 367 -3.10 65.73 -39.29
CA ARG A 367 -4.27 64.85 -39.24
C ARG A 367 -5.17 64.82 -40.48
N TYR A 368 -5.14 65.86 -41.30
CA TYR A 368 -5.91 65.97 -42.54
C TYR A 368 -5.12 65.60 -43.81
N LYS A 369 -3.86 65.18 -43.67
CA LYS A 369 -2.97 64.83 -44.78
C LYS A 369 -2.80 63.30 -44.89
N GLY A 370 -2.65 62.80 -46.12
CA GLY A 370 -2.36 61.39 -46.40
C GLY A 370 -3.57 60.56 -46.83
N ARG A 371 -3.29 59.35 -47.33
CA ARG A 371 -4.26 58.43 -47.96
C ARG A 371 -5.40 57.97 -47.03
N ASP A 372 -5.14 57.97 -45.72
CA ASP A 372 -6.07 57.48 -44.69
C ASP A 372 -6.81 58.59 -43.92
N ALA A 373 -6.64 59.85 -44.30
CA ALA A 373 -7.19 61.00 -43.56
C ALA A 373 -8.71 60.91 -43.37
N ASN A 374 -9.45 60.49 -44.40
CA ASN A 374 -10.91 60.34 -44.32
C ASN A 374 -11.31 59.22 -43.34
N ARG A 375 -10.59 58.09 -43.31
CA ARG A 375 -10.86 56.99 -42.37
C ARG A 375 -10.64 57.42 -40.92
N LYS A 376 -9.54 58.13 -40.65
CA LYS A 376 -9.25 58.69 -39.32
C LYS A 376 -10.29 59.73 -38.91
N LEU A 377 -10.72 60.60 -39.82
CA LEU A 377 -11.80 61.57 -39.59
C LEU A 377 -13.13 60.88 -39.24
N GLN A 378 -13.48 59.80 -39.94
CA GLN A 378 -14.68 59.03 -39.60
C GLN A 378 -14.57 58.36 -38.22
N ARG A 379 -13.38 57.85 -37.85
CA ARG A 379 -13.13 57.33 -36.49
C ARG A 379 -13.24 58.45 -35.44
N SER A 380 -12.73 59.65 -35.72
CA SER A 380 -12.79 60.79 -34.77
C SER A 380 -14.21 61.24 -34.49
N ILE A 381 -15.10 61.23 -35.49
CA ILE A 381 -16.53 61.51 -35.29
C ILE A 381 -17.17 60.44 -34.39
N LYS A 382 -16.84 59.16 -34.59
CA LYS A 382 -17.33 58.06 -33.73
C LYS A 382 -16.79 58.16 -32.31
N ALA A 383 -15.50 58.41 -32.15
CA ALA A 383 -14.87 58.60 -30.85
C ALA A 383 -15.43 59.84 -30.12
N GLY A 384 -15.78 60.91 -30.86
CA GLY A 384 -16.44 62.08 -30.29
C GLY A 384 -17.78 61.74 -29.64
N LYS A 385 -18.60 60.88 -30.27
CA LYS A 385 -19.83 60.37 -29.67
C LYS A 385 -19.58 59.49 -28.45
N GLN A 386 -18.50 58.70 -28.46
CA GLN A 386 -18.10 57.90 -27.29
C GLN A 386 -17.66 58.78 -26.13
N ARG A 387 -16.95 59.89 -26.39
CA ARG A 387 -16.59 60.90 -25.39
C ARG A 387 -17.80 61.51 -24.71
N GLU A 388 -18.86 61.82 -25.46
CA GLU A 388 -20.14 62.31 -24.90
C GLU A 388 -20.84 61.28 -23.99
N ARG A 389 -20.56 59.98 -24.19
CA ARG A 389 -21.12 58.88 -23.38
C ARG A 389 -20.41 58.68 -22.04
N VAL A 390 -19.16 59.15 -21.90
CA VAL A 390 -18.30 58.91 -20.73
C VAL A 390 -18.98 59.24 -19.40
N PRO A 391 -19.61 60.42 -19.19
CA PRO A 391 -20.23 60.73 -17.90
C PRO A 391 -21.36 59.76 -17.51
N GLY A 392 -22.13 59.28 -18.50
CA GLY A 392 -23.17 58.29 -18.28
C GLY A 392 -22.63 56.92 -17.87
N LEU A 393 -21.48 56.51 -18.43
CA LEU A 393 -20.80 55.27 -18.05
C LEU A 393 -20.20 55.35 -16.63
N VAL A 394 -19.65 56.51 -16.24
CA VAL A 394 -19.16 56.73 -14.87
C VAL A 394 -20.30 56.58 -13.87
N GLU A 395 -21.46 57.19 -14.13
CA GLU A 395 -22.62 57.09 -13.24
C GLU A 395 -23.20 55.66 -13.20
N GLN A 396 -23.25 54.97 -14.35
CA GLN A 396 -23.64 53.56 -14.41
C GLN A 396 -22.70 52.68 -13.56
N LEU A 397 -21.38 52.87 -13.70
CA LEU A 397 -20.40 52.14 -12.88
C LEU A 397 -20.56 52.44 -11.40
N ARG A 398 -20.79 53.70 -10.99
CA ARG A 398 -21.06 54.04 -9.59
C ARG A 398 -22.28 53.29 -9.04
N GLN A 399 -23.34 53.16 -9.83
CA GLN A 399 -24.54 52.42 -9.42
C GLN A 399 -24.28 50.92 -9.29
N VAL A 400 -23.59 50.32 -10.26
CA VAL A 400 -23.21 48.89 -10.24
C VAL A 400 -22.30 48.58 -9.03
N LEU A 401 -21.30 49.43 -8.75
CA LEU A 401 -20.41 49.27 -7.58
C LEU A 401 -21.17 49.44 -6.25
N THR A 402 -22.15 50.35 -6.22
CA THR A 402 -23.01 50.52 -5.03
C THR A 402 -23.89 49.29 -4.82
N HIS A 403 -24.44 48.71 -5.89
CA HIS A 403 -25.20 47.47 -5.83
C HIS A 403 -24.34 46.31 -5.31
N TRP A 404 -23.14 46.14 -5.86
CA TRP A 404 -22.15 45.17 -5.40
C TRP A 404 -21.88 45.29 -3.89
N GLN A 405 -21.61 46.50 -3.41
CA GLN A 405 -21.33 46.75 -1.99
C GLN A 405 -22.53 46.42 -1.09
N MET A 406 -23.76 46.69 -1.56
CA MET A 406 -24.98 46.35 -0.83
C MET A 406 -25.22 44.84 -0.75
N GLU A 407 -24.98 44.13 -1.86
CA GLU A 407 -25.18 42.68 -1.94
C GLU A 407 -24.11 41.91 -1.14
N HIS A 408 -22.84 42.24 -1.33
CA HIS A 408 -21.71 41.49 -0.77
C HIS A 408 -21.15 42.09 0.52
N ARG A 409 -21.65 43.25 0.96
CA ARG A 409 -21.22 43.98 2.18
C ARG A 409 -19.74 44.32 2.23
N LEU A 410 -19.08 44.37 1.08
CA LEU A 410 -17.66 44.65 0.92
C LEU A 410 -17.44 45.58 -0.28
N PRO A 411 -16.43 46.46 -0.25
CA PRO A 411 -16.08 47.29 -1.41
C PRO A 411 -15.60 46.39 -2.56
N PHE A 412 -15.84 46.85 -3.79
CA PHE A 412 -15.33 46.16 -4.98
C PHE A 412 -13.86 46.54 -5.15
N THR A 413 -12.96 45.59 -4.92
CA THR A 413 -11.54 45.78 -5.18
C THR A 413 -11.17 45.35 -6.60
N TYR A 414 -10.26 46.07 -7.23
CA TYR A 414 -9.66 45.77 -8.53
C TYR A 414 -8.14 45.83 -8.36
N ASP A 415 -7.46 44.70 -8.55
CA ASP A 415 -6.01 44.55 -8.31
C ASP A 415 -5.57 45.02 -6.92
N GLY A 416 -6.43 44.87 -5.92
CA GLY A 416 -6.18 45.25 -4.52
C GLY A 416 -6.59 46.68 -4.14
N PHE A 417 -7.05 47.50 -5.08
CA PHE A 417 -7.51 48.88 -4.81
C PHE A 417 -9.03 48.98 -4.87
N ASP A 418 -9.65 49.82 -4.04
CA ASP A 418 -11.09 50.09 -4.16
C ASP A 418 -11.36 50.81 -5.48
N TYR A 419 -12.11 50.16 -6.37
CA TYR A 419 -12.36 50.70 -7.70
C TYR A 419 -13.23 51.96 -7.67
N ARG A 420 -13.99 52.20 -6.59
CA ARG A 420 -14.75 53.45 -6.43
C ARG A 420 -13.81 54.65 -6.29
N GLU A 421 -12.73 54.52 -5.52
CA GLU A 421 -11.72 55.56 -5.37
C GLU A 421 -11.01 55.83 -6.71
N VAL A 422 -10.69 54.77 -7.44
CA VAL A 422 -10.12 54.86 -8.80
C VAL A 422 -11.08 55.61 -9.73
N LEU A 423 -12.37 55.27 -9.69
CA LEU A 423 -13.39 55.91 -10.52
C LEU A 423 -13.59 57.39 -10.19
N ASP A 424 -13.53 57.76 -8.90
CA ASP A 424 -13.61 59.15 -8.46
C ASP A 424 -12.39 59.96 -8.93
N GLN A 425 -11.19 59.39 -8.84
CA GLN A 425 -9.98 60.00 -9.41
C GLN A 425 -10.13 60.22 -10.92
N VAL A 426 -10.61 59.21 -11.66
CA VAL A 426 -10.86 59.34 -13.10
C VAL A 426 -11.91 60.41 -13.43
N ALA A 427 -12.96 60.53 -12.62
CA ALA A 427 -13.97 61.58 -12.80
C ALA A 427 -13.35 62.99 -12.64
N THR A 428 -12.50 63.19 -11.64
CA THR A 428 -11.82 64.48 -11.45
C THR A 428 -10.87 64.83 -12.60
N GLU A 429 -10.16 63.85 -13.15
CA GLU A 429 -9.30 64.04 -14.33
C GLU A 429 -10.10 64.44 -15.57
N LEU A 430 -11.27 63.82 -15.76
CA LEU A 430 -12.16 64.15 -16.87
C LEU A 430 -12.71 65.57 -16.76
N GLU A 431 -13.12 66.00 -15.56
CA GLU A 431 -13.58 67.37 -15.31
C GLU A 431 -12.47 68.40 -15.60
N GLN A 432 -11.24 68.14 -15.15
CA GLN A 432 -10.08 69.00 -15.44
C GLN A 432 -9.79 69.07 -16.94
N GLU A 433 -9.83 67.93 -17.66
CA GLU A 433 -9.59 67.90 -19.09
C GLU A 433 -10.68 68.66 -19.86
N GLU A 434 -11.94 68.55 -19.46
CA GLU A 434 -13.05 69.33 -20.01
C GLU A 434 -12.88 70.84 -19.75
N GLU A 435 -12.46 71.22 -18.54
CA GLU A 435 -12.24 72.62 -18.19
C GLU A 435 -11.08 73.22 -19.01
N LEU A 436 -9.95 72.50 -19.14
CA LEU A 436 -8.83 72.91 -19.99
C LEU A 436 -9.25 73.05 -21.45
N ARG A 437 -10.04 72.11 -21.98
CA ARG A 437 -10.60 72.22 -23.34
C ARG A 437 -11.52 73.42 -23.49
N ALA A 438 -12.37 73.68 -22.50
CA ALA A 438 -13.27 74.83 -22.50
C ALA A 438 -12.48 76.15 -22.47
N GLN A 439 -11.41 76.23 -21.68
CA GLN A 439 -10.47 77.36 -21.66
C GLN A 439 -9.79 77.53 -23.02
N HIS A 440 -9.20 76.48 -23.59
CA HIS A 440 -8.61 76.54 -24.94
C HIS A 440 -9.61 76.95 -26.03
N ALA A 441 -10.87 76.52 -25.93
CA ALA A 441 -11.93 76.93 -26.84
C ALA A 441 -12.29 78.43 -26.67
N ARG A 442 -12.28 78.95 -25.44
CA ARG A 442 -12.46 80.38 -25.15
C ARG A 442 -11.28 81.20 -25.70
N ASP A 443 -10.05 80.75 -25.49
CA ASP A 443 -8.85 81.43 -25.96
C ASP A 443 -8.75 81.46 -27.49
N LYS A 444 -9.08 80.34 -28.17
CA LYS A 444 -9.19 80.31 -29.64
C LYS A 444 -10.28 81.25 -30.16
N LYS A 445 -11.43 81.32 -29.48
CA LYS A 445 -12.50 82.27 -29.83
C LYS A 445 -12.05 83.72 -29.63
N GLN A 446 -11.33 84.03 -28.56
CA GLN A 446 -10.78 85.37 -28.30
C GLN A 446 -9.67 85.74 -29.31
N ALA A 447 -8.77 84.82 -29.66
CA ALA A 447 -7.76 85.04 -30.70
C ALA A 447 -8.41 85.26 -32.08
N ALA A 448 -9.46 84.52 -32.41
CA ALA A 448 -10.22 84.71 -33.65
C ALA A 448 -10.94 86.07 -33.69
N THR A 449 -11.58 86.53 -32.60
CA THR A 449 -12.22 87.85 -32.54
C THR A 449 -11.21 89.01 -32.55
N MET A 450 -10.06 88.88 -31.90
CA MET A 450 -8.97 89.88 -31.98
C MET A 450 -8.34 89.96 -33.38
N SER A 451 -8.28 88.85 -34.13
CA SER A 451 -7.85 88.86 -35.53
C SER A 451 -8.89 89.47 -36.49
N ALA A 452 -10.18 89.36 -36.17
CA ALA A 452 -11.27 89.95 -36.94
C ALA A 452 -11.38 91.48 -36.75
N SER A 453 -11.01 92.01 -35.59
CA SER A 453 -10.97 93.46 -35.29
C SER A 453 -9.78 94.22 -35.91
N LYS A 454 -8.89 93.55 -36.66
CA LYS A 454 -7.77 94.17 -37.40
C LYS A 454 -8.00 94.31 -38.92
N LYS A 455 -9.25 94.24 -39.40
CA LYS A 455 -9.58 94.67 -40.77
C LYS A 455 -10.07 96.13 -40.80
N PRO A 456 -9.44 97.05 -41.56
CA PRO A 456 -9.92 98.42 -41.70
C PRO A 456 -11.18 98.50 -42.60
N PRO A 457 -12.05 99.51 -42.44
CA PRO A 457 -13.27 99.66 -43.22
C PRO A 457 -13.02 100.46 -44.50
N ASN A 458 -13.35 99.90 -45.66
CA ASN A 458 -13.59 100.59 -46.94
C ASN A 458 -14.03 99.53 -47.96
N SER A 459 -14.88 99.74 -48.95
CA SER A 459 -15.70 100.88 -49.39
C SER A 459 -16.71 100.27 -50.36
N ALA A 460 -17.91 100.84 -50.42
CA ALA A 460 -18.96 100.46 -51.35
C ALA A 460 -18.61 100.80 -52.80
N SER A 461 -19.02 99.97 -53.77
CA SER A 461 -19.63 100.45 -55.03
C SER A 461 -20.29 99.33 -55.88
N LYS A 462 -21.63 99.45 -55.99
CA LYS A 462 -22.51 99.31 -57.19
C LYS A 462 -22.51 97.97 -57.97
N LEU A 463 -23.55 97.14 -57.90
CA LEU A 463 -24.87 97.21 -58.59
C LEU A 463 -24.75 97.32 -60.12
N ARG A 464 -24.86 96.20 -60.88
CA ARG A 464 -26.07 95.56 -61.49
C ARG A 464 -26.23 95.98 -62.98
N PRO A 465 -27.04 95.32 -63.85
CA PRO A 465 -28.17 94.41 -63.57
C PRO A 465 -28.34 93.13 -64.44
N SER A 466 -29.14 92.24 -63.85
CA SER A 466 -29.94 91.14 -64.36
C SER A 466 -31.11 91.55 -65.28
N LEU A 467 -31.56 90.67 -66.19
CA LEU A 467 -32.99 90.44 -66.51
C LEU A 467 -33.20 88.98 -67.00
N LEU A 468 -33.89 88.12 -66.23
CA LEU A 468 -35.30 87.67 -66.36
C LEU A 468 -35.48 86.49 -67.36
N GLY A 469 -36.26 85.44 -67.11
CA GLY A 469 -37.19 85.13 -66.02
C GLY A 469 -38.10 83.92 -66.38
N GLY A 470 -38.83 83.40 -65.38
CA GLY A 470 -39.98 82.47 -65.50
C GLY A 470 -39.61 80.98 -65.55
N GLY A 471 -40.11 80.06 -64.73
CA GLY A 471 -41.31 79.99 -63.89
C GLY A 471 -42.25 78.91 -64.45
N SER A 472 -42.52 77.84 -63.68
CA SER A 472 -43.73 76.97 -63.70
C SER A 472 -43.49 75.45 -63.57
N SER A 473 -43.83 74.94 -62.38
CA SER A 473 -44.59 73.72 -62.01
C SER A 473 -44.72 72.47 -62.91
N SER A 474 -44.27 71.35 -62.31
CA SER A 474 -45.02 70.13 -61.89
C SER A 474 -45.60 69.08 -62.87
N LYS A 475 -45.34 67.81 -62.46
CA LYS A 475 -46.12 66.53 -62.58
C LYS A 475 -45.79 65.54 -63.70
N GLY A 476 -45.68 64.26 -63.27
CA GLY A 476 -45.75 63.02 -64.06
C GLY A 476 -44.68 62.01 -63.60
N GLU A 477 -44.98 61.09 -62.67
CA GLU A 477 -45.25 59.64 -62.92
C GLU A 477 -44.02 58.82 -63.37
N LYS A 478 -43.77 57.54 -63.07
CA LYS A 478 -44.23 56.49 -62.14
C LYS A 478 -43.27 55.30 -62.40
N THR A 479 -42.64 54.72 -61.35
CA THR A 479 -42.34 53.27 -61.14
C THR A 479 -41.50 52.47 -62.18
N PRO A 480 -41.07 51.20 -61.93
CA PRO A 480 -40.71 50.52 -60.67
C PRO A 480 -39.42 49.65 -60.74
N SER A 481 -39.10 49.06 -59.59
CA SER A 481 -38.66 47.65 -59.42
C SER A 481 -37.18 47.27 -59.35
N ARG A 482 -36.95 46.51 -58.26
CA ARG A 482 -36.27 45.20 -58.15
C ARG A 482 -34.85 45.16 -57.54
N SER A 483 -34.81 44.51 -56.36
CA SER A 483 -33.94 43.39 -55.95
C SER A 483 -32.41 43.57 -56.00
N LEU A 484 -31.59 43.01 -55.13
CA LEU A 484 -31.66 41.70 -54.47
C LEU A 484 -30.66 41.68 -53.31
N MET A 485 -30.95 40.78 -52.38
CA MET A 485 -30.15 40.27 -51.26
C MET A 485 -28.65 40.06 -51.54
N GLN A 486 -27.83 40.15 -50.49
CA GLN A 486 -27.22 38.98 -49.81
C GLN A 486 -26.02 39.44 -48.99
N ARG A 487 -26.07 39.21 -47.67
CA ARG A 487 -24.85 39.11 -46.86
C ARG A 487 -25.10 38.23 -45.65
N MET A 488 -24.42 37.08 -45.65
CA MET A 488 -24.17 36.13 -44.56
C MET A 488 -22.82 35.44 -44.94
N PRO A 489 -22.09 34.78 -44.04
CA PRO A 489 -21.20 35.42 -43.06
C PRO A 489 -19.86 34.64 -42.94
N TRP A 490 -19.16 34.84 -41.83
CA TRP A 490 -18.15 33.96 -41.19
C TRP A 490 -16.68 34.41 -41.27
N GLY A 491 -16.01 34.18 -40.15
CA GLY A 491 -14.63 33.67 -40.19
C GLY A 491 -13.69 34.30 -39.20
N ALA A 492 -13.71 33.81 -37.96
CA ALA A 492 -12.63 33.96 -37.00
C ALA A 492 -11.30 33.36 -37.54
N ARG A 493 -10.16 33.91 -37.11
CA ARG A 493 -8.96 33.17 -36.66
C ARG A 493 -7.87 34.12 -36.15
N THR A 494 -7.21 33.65 -35.08
CA THR A 494 -6.03 34.14 -34.34
C THR A 494 -4.74 34.07 -35.21
N PRO A 495 -3.54 34.59 -34.81
CA PRO A 495 -2.68 34.17 -33.66
C PRO A 495 -2.02 35.36 -32.90
N LYS A 496 -1.62 35.30 -31.61
CA LYS A 496 -0.56 34.58 -30.85
C LYS A 496 0.90 35.08 -31.07
N ARG A 497 1.51 35.55 -29.96
CA ARG A 497 2.96 35.64 -29.57
C ARG A 497 3.84 36.71 -30.28
N SER A 498 4.87 37.35 -29.70
CA SER A 498 5.77 37.16 -28.54
C SER A 498 6.63 38.46 -28.38
N ALA A 499 6.69 39.11 -27.21
CA ALA A 499 7.80 39.18 -26.22
C ALA A 499 8.95 40.19 -26.45
N ALA A 500 9.40 40.75 -25.29
CA ALA A 500 10.65 41.47 -24.96
C ALA A 500 10.76 42.92 -25.51
N GLU A 501 11.31 43.94 -24.84
CA GLU A 501 12.21 44.04 -23.67
C GLU A 501 12.34 45.53 -23.26
N SER A 502 12.62 45.79 -21.96
CA SER A 502 13.38 46.94 -21.41
C SER A 502 12.85 48.39 -21.60
N ALA A 503 13.01 49.37 -20.71
CA ALA A 503 13.84 49.52 -19.53
C ALA A 503 13.22 50.59 -18.61
N ALA A 504 13.59 50.50 -17.32
CA ALA A 504 13.26 51.45 -16.27
C ALA A 504 13.98 52.79 -16.45
N ASP A 505 13.36 53.87 -15.99
CA ASP A 505 14.08 55.01 -15.44
C ASP A 505 13.18 55.86 -14.53
N PHE A 506 13.85 56.58 -13.62
CA PHE A 506 13.36 57.68 -12.77
C PHE A 506 12.72 57.33 -11.42
N MET A 507 13.56 57.25 -10.37
CA MET A 507 13.44 58.15 -9.21
C MET A 507 14.75 58.21 -8.43
N GLY A 508 15.35 59.40 -8.42
CA GLY A 508 16.28 59.82 -7.39
C GLY A 508 16.00 61.29 -7.09
N VAL A 509 15.68 61.61 -5.82
CA VAL A 509 16.12 62.82 -5.12
C VAL A 509 16.14 62.53 -3.62
N GLU A 510 17.36 62.52 -3.10
CA GLU A 510 17.87 62.98 -1.79
C GLU A 510 16.87 63.54 -0.75
N ARG A 511 16.90 63.04 0.48
CA ARG A 511 17.86 63.43 1.53
C ARG A 511 17.85 62.45 2.70
#